data_AF-A0A0B8PN89-F1
#
_entry.id   AF-A0A0B8PN89-F1
#
_cell.length_a   1.000
_cell.length_b   1.000
_cell.length_c   1.000
_cell.angle_alpha   90.00
_cell.angle_beta   90.00
_cell.angle_gamma   90.00
#
_symmetry.space_group_name_H-M   'P 1'
#
loop_
_entity.id
_entity.type
_entity.pdbx_description
1 polymer ?
#
loop_
_entity_poly.entity_id
_entity_poly.type
_entity_poly.pdbx_seq_one_letter_code
_entity_poly.pdbx_strand_id
1 'polypeptide(L)'
;MYAIRSGTIKSYTITEQGDEQITAFHLAGDLVGFDAINSHAHPSFAQALETSMVCEIPYEILDDLSGKMPKLRQQIMRLMSSEIKGDQDMILLLSKKNAEERLAAFLYNLSERFSQRGFSRVSSV
;
A
#
# COMPACT_ATOMS: atom_id res chain seq x y z
N MET A 1 1.32 -12.47 4.28
CA MET A 1 0.80 -11.11 3.98
C MET A 1 0.60 -10.36 5.28
N TYR A 2 0.49 -9.03 5.25
CA TYR A 2 0.34 -8.22 6.46
C TYR A 2 -0.79 -7.21 6.31
N ALA A 3 -1.72 -7.18 7.26
CA ALA A 3 -2.71 -6.11 7.37
C ALA A 3 -2.23 -5.06 8.37
N ILE A 4 -2.24 -3.79 7.98
CA ILE A 4 -1.80 -2.70 8.85
C ILE A 4 -2.94 -2.34 9.80
N ARG A 5 -2.71 -2.52 11.10
CA ARG A 5 -3.68 -2.17 12.15
C ARG A 5 -3.52 -0.72 12.61
N SER A 6 -2.27 -0.24 12.68
CA SER A 6 -1.89 1.15 12.96
C SER A 6 -0.48 1.43 12.47
N GLY A 7 -0.17 2.71 12.27
CA GLY A 7 1.13 3.17 11.78
C GLY A 7 1.23 3.22 10.26
N THR A 8 2.46 3.38 9.77
CA THR A 8 2.79 3.60 8.36
C THR A 8 3.94 2.70 7.93
N ILE A 9 3.82 2.12 6.72
CA ILE A 9 4.83 1.26 6.11
C ILE A 9 5.14 1.79 4.71
N LYS A 10 6.43 1.86 4.34
CA LYS A 10 6.84 2.04 2.93
C LYS A 10 7.12 0.67 2.31
N SER A 11 6.76 0.53 1.03
CA SER A 11 7.29 -0.54 0.16
C SER A 11 8.32 0.04 -0.80
N TYR A 12 9.39 -0.69 -1.02
CA TYR A 12 10.47 -0.27 -1.90
C TYR A 12 11.18 -1.45 -2.58
N THR A 13 11.90 -1.16 -3.65
CA THR A 13 12.86 -2.07 -4.28
C THR A 13 14.25 -1.45 -4.29
N ILE A 14 15.25 -2.25 -4.62
CA ILE A 14 16.65 -1.82 -4.76
C ILE A 14 17.02 -1.96 -6.24
N THR A 15 17.49 -0.88 -6.85
CA THR A 15 17.96 -0.92 -8.25
C THR A 15 19.27 -1.70 -8.37
N GLU A 16 19.67 -2.07 -9.59
CA GLU A 16 20.98 -2.71 -9.83
C GLU A 16 22.16 -1.86 -9.33
N GLN A 17 21.97 -0.54 -9.23
CA GLN A 17 22.97 0.42 -8.74
C GLN A 17 22.98 0.55 -7.21
N GLY A 18 22.04 -0.09 -6.52
CA GLY A 18 21.91 -0.06 -5.05
C GLY A 18 21.00 1.04 -4.52
N ASP A 19 20.30 1.78 -5.39
CA ASP A 19 19.42 2.86 -4.96
C ASP A 19 18.07 2.33 -4.48
N GLU A 20 17.58 2.89 -3.38
CA GLU A 20 16.25 2.60 -2.87
C GLU A 20 15.20 3.35 -3.68
N GLN A 21 14.26 2.61 -4.30
CA GLN A 21 13.12 3.18 -5.00
C GLN A 21 11.84 2.81 -4.26
N ILE A 22 11.22 3.80 -3.61
CA ILE A 22 9.91 3.65 -2.98
C ILE A 22 8.86 3.43 -4.08
N THR A 23 8.03 2.40 -3.89
CA THR A 23 6.93 2.03 -4.80
C THR A 23 5.56 2.35 -4.21
N ALA A 24 5.40 2.26 -2.89
CA ALA A 24 4.12 2.56 -2.24
C ALA A 24 4.28 3.00 -0.77
N PHE A 25 3.26 3.71 -0.28
CA PHE A 25 3.06 3.98 1.14
C PHE A 25 1.74 3.36 1.61
N HIS A 26 1.84 2.55 2.65
CA HIS A 26 0.76 1.80 3.24
C HIS A 26 0.42 2.35 4.62
N LEU A 27 -0.86 2.42 4.92
CA LEU A 27 -1.43 2.98 6.14
C LEU A 27 -2.46 2.00 6.72
N ALA A 28 -2.98 2.29 7.92
CA ALA A 28 -3.98 1.44 8.59
C ALA A 28 -5.18 1.02 7.71
N GLY A 29 -5.44 -0.28 7.61
CA GLY A 29 -6.48 -0.87 6.76
C GLY A 29 -5.99 -1.38 5.42
N ASP A 30 -4.76 -1.06 5.02
CA ASP A 30 -4.14 -1.61 3.84
C ASP A 30 -3.61 -3.02 4.08
N LEU A 31 -3.45 -3.76 2.99
CA LEU A 31 -2.75 -5.05 2.95
C LEU A 31 -1.43 -4.88 2.20
N VAL A 32 -0.38 -5.47 2.74
CA VAL A 32 0.96 -5.50 2.15
C VAL A 32 1.31 -6.94 1.76
N GLY A 33 1.90 -7.09 0.57
CA GLY A 33 2.42 -8.36 0.06
C GLY A 33 1.58 -9.03 -1.03
N PHE A 34 0.68 -8.29 -1.69
CA PHE A 34 -0.05 -8.79 -2.87
C PHE A 34 0.89 -9.10 -4.04
N ASP A 35 1.97 -8.33 -4.20
CA ASP A 35 3.02 -8.52 -5.19
C ASP A 35 3.74 -9.87 -5.12
N ALA A 36 3.69 -10.54 -3.96
CA ALA A 36 4.30 -11.85 -3.73
C ALA A 36 3.39 -13.03 -4.10
N ILE A 37 2.11 -12.80 -4.37
CA ILE A 37 1.13 -13.89 -4.57
C ILE A 37 1.49 -14.75 -5.80
N ASN A 38 1.92 -14.11 -6.89
CA ASN A 38 2.18 -14.80 -8.16
C ASN A 38 3.40 -15.74 -8.11
N SER A 39 4.46 -15.34 -7.40
CA SER A 39 5.73 -16.07 -7.34
C SER A 39 5.96 -16.83 -6.03
N HIS A 40 5.08 -16.65 -5.04
CA HIS A 40 5.28 -17.06 -3.65
C HIS A 40 6.58 -16.53 -3.01
N ALA A 41 7.10 -15.42 -3.55
CA ALA A 41 8.31 -14.76 -3.07
C ALA A 41 8.13 -13.25 -3.12
N HIS A 42 8.53 -12.53 -2.06
CA HIS A 42 8.42 -11.08 -2.01
C HIS A 42 9.43 -10.43 -2.97
N PRO A 43 8.97 -9.75 -4.05
CA PRO A 43 9.88 -9.03 -4.95
C PRO A 43 10.28 -7.66 -4.41
N SER A 44 9.59 -7.17 -3.38
CA SER A 44 9.81 -5.88 -2.73
C SER A 44 10.08 -6.04 -1.24
N PHE A 45 10.62 -4.98 -0.65
CA PHE A 45 10.81 -4.82 0.78
C PHE A 45 9.67 -4.00 1.38
N ALA A 46 9.39 -4.22 2.67
CA ALA A 46 8.46 -3.42 3.45
C ALA A 46 9.13 -2.98 4.75
N GLN A 47 9.08 -1.68 5.05
CA GLN A 47 9.70 -1.10 6.24
C GLN A 47 8.73 -0.17 6.95
N ALA A 48 8.57 -0.36 8.26
CA ALA A 48 7.82 0.54 9.12
C ALA A 48 8.54 1.91 9.22
N LEU A 49 7.79 2.99 9.02
CA LEU A 49 8.29 4.38 9.14
C LEU A 49 8.10 4.96 10.55
N GLU A 50 7.29 4.28 11.35
CA GLU A 50 6.98 4.61 12.73
C GLU A 50 6.66 3.32 13.50
N THR A 51 6.34 3.42 14.79
CA THR A 51 5.86 2.25 15.54
C THR A 51 4.51 1.80 14.96
N SER A 52 4.51 0.62 14.35
CA SER A 52 3.36 0.09 13.61
C SER A 52 2.87 -1.23 14.22
N MET A 53 1.56 -1.43 14.21
CA MET A 53 0.94 -2.72 14.53
C MET A 53 0.46 -3.37 13.25
N VAL A 54 0.83 -4.64 13.05
CA VAL A 54 0.41 -5.43 11.89
C VAL A 54 -0.21 -6.74 12.34
N CYS A 55 -1.19 -7.21 11.57
CA CYS A 55 -1.68 -8.57 11.66
C CYS A 55 -1.03 -9.38 10.53
N GLU A 56 -0.25 -10.38 10.88
CA GLU A 56 0.21 -11.35 9.89
C GLU A 56 -0.97 -12.22 9.47
N ILE A 57 -1.14 -12.38 8.17
CA ILE A 57 -2.16 -13.21 7.56
C ILE A 57 -1.44 -14.24 6.69
N PRO A 58 -1.40 -15.52 7.13
CA PRO A 58 -0.89 -16.61 6.32
C PRO A 58 -1.69 -16.70 5.02
N TYR A 59 -1.00 -16.66 3.88
CA TYR A 59 -1.66 -16.60 2.57
C TYR A 59 -2.56 -17.82 2.34
N GLU A 60 -2.10 -19.02 2.68
CA GLU A 60 -2.87 -20.24 2.51
C GLU A 60 -4.19 -20.23 3.29
N ILE A 61 -4.19 -19.66 4.51
CA ILE A 61 -5.41 -19.53 5.32
C ILE A 61 -6.36 -18.52 4.66
N LEU A 62 -5.82 -17.40 4.16
CA LEU A 62 -6.63 -16.40 3.48
C LEU A 62 -7.26 -16.96 2.20
N ASP A 63 -6.50 -17.73 1.42
CA ASP A 63 -6.95 -18.36 0.18
C ASP A 63 -8.09 -19.35 0.45
N ASP A 64 -7.90 -20.29 1.39
CA ASP A 64 -8.93 -21.24 1.82
C ASP A 64 -10.21 -20.54 2.31
N LEU A 65 -10.08 -19.53 3.17
CA LEU A 65 -11.22 -18.75 3.66
C LEU A 65 -11.91 -17.97 2.53
N SER A 66 -11.16 -17.46 1.55
CA SER A 66 -11.73 -16.76 0.39
C SER A 66 -12.59 -17.70 -0.47
N GLY A 67 -12.21 -18.99 -0.55
CA GLY A 67 -13.01 -20.02 -1.22
C GLY A 67 -14.35 -20.28 -0.51
N LYS A 68 -14.37 -20.16 0.83
CA LYS A 68 -15.55 -20.43 1.68
C LYS A 68 -16.44 -19.21 1.90
N MET A 69 -15.88 -18.00 1.79
CA MET A 69 -16.56 -16.74 2.14
C MET A 69 -16.61 -15.79 0.94
N PRO A 70 -17.70 -15.77 0.14
CA PRO A 70 -17.78 -14.96 -1.07
C PRO A 70 -17.56 -13.45 -0.86
N LYS A 71 -18.03 -12.91 0.29
CA LYS A 71 -17.83 -11.50 0.65
C LYS A 71 -16.37 -11.18 0.94
N LEU A 72 -15.63 -12.11 1.56
CA LEU A 72 -14.19 -11.96 1.79
C LEU A 72 -13.43 -11.94 0.47
N ARG A 73 -13.71 -12.89 -0.43
CA ARG A 73 -13.12 -12.92 -1.77
C ARG A 73 -13.38 -11.64 -2.55
N GLN A 74 -14.61 -11.13 -2.52
CA GLN A 74 -14.93 -9.84 -3.15
C GLN A 74 -14.13 -8.69 -2.54
N GLN A 75 -13.92 -8.70 -1.22
CA GLN A 75 -13.12 -7.67 -0.56
C GLN A 75 -11.63 -7.76 -0.95
N ILE A 76 -11.05 -8.97 -1.01
CA ILE A 76 -9.66 -9.18 -1.48
C ILE A 76 -9.49 -8.67 -2.90
N MET A 77 -10.42 -9.00 -3.81
CA MET A 77 -10.41 -8.52 -5.19
C MET A 77 -10.49 -6.99 -5.29
N ARG A 78 -11.32 -6.35 -4.45
CA ARG A 78 -11.38 -4.88 -4.39
C ARG A 78 -10.07 -4.26 -3.90
N LEU A 79 -9.42 -4.88 -2.90
CA LEU A 79 -8.14 -4.40 -2.38
C LEU A 79 -7.04 -4.51 -3.44
N MET A 80 -6.92 -5.64 -4.13
CA MET A 80 -5.97 -5.79 -5.26
C MET A 80 -6.27 -4.78 -6.38
N SER A 81 -7.54 -4.61 -6.75
CA SER A 81 -7.92 -3.62 -7.77
C SER A 81 -7.60 -2.17 -7.34
N SER A 82 -7.70 -1.87 -6.04
CA SER A 82 -7.35 -0.56 -5.52
C SER A 82 -5.84 -0.32 -5.53
N GLU A 83 -5.04 -1.35 -5.30
CA GLU A 83 -3.57 -1.29 -5.38
C GLU A 83 -3.11 -1.05 -6.83
N ILE A 84 -3.65 -1.81 -7.79
CA ILE A 84 -3.37 -1.60 -9.23
C ILE A 84 -3.69 -0.16 -9.65
N LYS A 85 -4.82 0.38 -9.18
CA LYS A 85 -5.18 1.77 -9.45
C LYS A 85 -4.17 2.74 -8.83
N GLY A 86 -3.76 2.50 -7.58
CA GLY A 86 -2.74 3.30 -6.90
C GLY A 86 -1.41 3.32 -7.66
N ASP A 87 -0.98 2.18 -8.19
CA ASP A 87 0.23 2.06 -9.00
C ASP A 87 0.11 2.83 -10.33
N GLN A 88 -1.05 2.78 -10.99
CA GLN A 88 -1.32 3.56 -12.20
C GLN A 88 -1.29 5.07 -11.93
N ASP A 89 -1.87 5.51 -10.81
CA ASP A 89 -1.84 6.91 -10.38
C ASP A 89 -0.39 7.36 -10.08
N MET A 90 0.42 6.48 -9.47
CA MET A 90 1.85 6.72 -9.23
C MET A 90 2.64 6.84 -10.54
N ILE A 91 2.42 5.95 -11.51
CA ILE A 91 3.04 6.02 -12.83
C ILE A 91 2.72 7.36 -13.52
N LEU A 92 1.47 7.80 -13.47
CA LEU A 92 1.06 9.08 -14.05
C LEU A 92 1.76 10.26 -13.37
N LEU A 93 1.83 10.23 -12.04
CA LEU A 93 2.51 11.24 -11.23
C LEU A 93 4.01 11.31 -11.56
N LEU A 94 4.69 10.18 -11.71
CA LEU A 94 6.10 10.12 -12.08
C LEU A 94 6.35 10.53 -13.55
N SER A 95 5.39 10.32 -14.43
CA SER A 95 5.55 10.57 -15.87
C SER A 95 5.18 11.99 -16.31
N LYS A 96 4.26 12.65 -15.60
CA LYS A 96 3.65 13.91 -16.06
C LYS A 96 3.78 15.10 -15.11
N LYS A 97 4.07 14.87 -13.83
CA LYS A 97 4.12 15.95 -12.83
C LYS A 97 5.55 16.37 -12.52
N ASN A 98 5.76 17.67 -12.30
CA ASN A 98 7.02 18.21 -11.76
C ASN A 98 7.14 17.93 -10.25
N ALA A 99 8.31 18.23 -9.65
CA ALA A 99 8.58 17.91 -8.24
C ALA A 99 7.56 18.53 -7.26
N GLU A 100 7.15 19.78 -7.49
CA GLU A 100 6.18 20.49 -6.64
C GLU A 100 4.79 19.84 -6.74
N GLU A 101 4.35 19.54 -7.96
CA GLU A 101 3.07 18.86 -8.20
C GLU A 101 3.03 17.44 -7.64
N ARG A 102 4.18 16.73 -7.65
CA ARG A 102 4.30 15.40 -7.03
C ARG A 102 4.14 15.48 -5.53
N LEU A 103 4.81 16.43 -4.89
CA LEU A 103 4.70 16.66 -3.45
C LEU A 103 3.27 17.04 -3.05
N ALA A 104 2.65 17.97 -3.78
CA ALA A 104 1.27 18.38 -3.54
C ALA A 104 0.30 17.20 -3.68
N ALA A 105 0.44 16.38 -4.74
CA ALA A 105 -0.40 15.20 -4.95
C ALA A 105 -0.20 14.13 -3.85
N PHE A 106 1.04 13.92 -3.41
CA PHE A 106 1.36 13.02 -2.30
C PHE A 106 0.70 13.48 -1.00
N LEU A 107 0.88 14.76 -0.62
CA LEU A 107 0.27 15.32 0.59
C LEU A 107 -1.26 15.28 0.54
N TYR A 108 -1.84 15.57 -0.63
CA TYR A 108 -3.27 15.48 -0.84
C TYR A 108 -3.80 14.05 -0.66
N ASN A 109 -3.14 13.06 -1.29
CA ASN A 109 -3.49 11.65 -1.14
C ASN A 109 -3.41 11.20 0.32
N LEU A 110 -2.34 11.58 1.01
CA LEU A 110 -2.14 11.30 2.43
C LEU A 110 -3.27 11.90 3.27
N SER A 111 -3.60 13.18 3.04
CA SER A 111 -4.65 13.91 3.76
C SER A 111 -6.02 13.28 3.57
N GLU A 112 -6.39 12.89 2.34
CA GLU A 112 -7.65 12.21 2.04
C GLU A 112 -7.75 10.86 2.74
N ARG A 113 -6.66 10.08 2.75
CA ARG A 113 -6.62 8.76 3.40
C ARG A 113 -6.70 8.86 4.93
N PHE A 114 -6.09 9.88 5.53
CA PHE A 114 -6.29 10.20 6.95
C PHE A 114 -7.72 10.66 7.25
N SER A 115 -8.29 11.52 6.40
CA SER A 115 -9.66 12.04 6.56
C SER A 115 -10.71 10.94 6.49
N GLN A 116 -10.59 9.99 5.55
CA GLN A 116 -11.49 8.83 5.44
C GLN A 116 -11.49 7.95 6.69
N ARG A 117 -10.50 8.12 7.57
CA ARG A 117 -10.28 7.32 8.78
C ARG A 117 -10.57 8.11 10.06
N GLY A 118 -11.11 9.32 9.95
CA GLY A 118 -11.50 10.15 11.09
C GLY A 118 -10.36 10.90 11.77
N PHE A 119 -9.17 10.93 11.16
CA PHE A 119 -8.07 11.78 11.62
C PHE A 119 -8.17 13.19 11.03
N SER A 120 -7.57 14.17 11.71
CA SER A 120 -7.46 15.54 11.20
C SER A 120 -6.78 15.55 9.83
N ARG A 121 -7.34 16.30 8.87
CA ARG A 121 -6.70 16.51 7.57
C ARG A 121 -5.31 17.08 7.77
N VAL A 122 -4.33 16.59 7.00
CA VAL A 122 -3.01 17.22 6.92
C VAL A 122 -3.25 18.62 6.37
N SER A 123 -2.97 19.62 7.20
CA SER A 123 -3.11 21.04 6.84
C SER A 123 -1.95 21.39 5.93
N SER A 124 -2.20 21.56 4.63
CA SER A 124 -1.22 22.20 3.75
C SER A 124 -1.10 23.66 4.20
N VAL A 125 0.09 24.05 4.65
CA VAL A 125 0.47 25.46 4.91
C VAL A 125 0.62 26.18 3.58
#